data_AF-A0A820N557-F1
#
_entry.id   AF-A0A820N557-F1
#
_cell.length_a   1.000
_cell.length_b   1.000
_cell.length_c   1.000
_cell.angle_alpha   90.00
_cell.angle_beta   90.00
_cell.angle_gamma   90.00
#
_symmetry.space_group_name_H-M   'P 1'
#
loop_
_entity.id
_entity.type
_entity.pdbx_description
1 polymer ?
#
loop_
_entity_poly.entity_id
_entity_poly.type
_entity_poly.pdbx_seq_one_letter_code
_entity_poly.pdbx_strand_id
1 'polypeptide(L)'
;DDDLEVFRMHAGVEVEKLVTIVQSYIQQAQKCRTRNKRLWVFFDEFNTTSNISLLKEIICERTLLGEPLPSNMVFLGACNPRRNKTNKILINEDAQIGLRQTRYEMQKRICAGTDRRLLYTVVPIPETMLEYIWDYGYLNEPTEIAYITTMLNTCGELSSDPKLLNLTVDLLVNSQKHFRQLEDASSVSLRDIARFCRLYNWFLESLSQRSQAAALKSSAQTFPRRAAFIALLLCYYFRLRSVKLQQQYIEKMQLIIAQEYPLTKRDPDYLTKVILEREQKKLID
;
A
#
# COMPACT_ATOMS: atom_id res chain seq x y z
N ASP A 1 13.66 26.30 -8.78
CA ASP A 1 12.97 25.03 -9.06
C ASP A 1 11.65 25.27 -9.76
N ASP A 2 11.33 24.41 -10.71
CA ASP A 2 10.01 24.33 -11.34
C ASP A 2 8.95 23.90 -10.31
N ASP A 3 7.66 24.04 -10.65
CA ASP A 3 6.55 23.67 -9.78
C ASP A 3 5.99 22.28 -10.21
N LEU A 4 5.52 21.46 -9.27
CA LEU A 4 4.97 20.11 -9.52
C LEU A 4 3.57 19.96 -8.94
N GLU A 5 2.65 19.50 -9.77
CA GLU A 5 1.29 19.12 -9.40
C GLU A 5 1.08 17.62 -9.58
N VAL A 6 0.46 16.97 -8.60
CA VAL A 6 0.20 15.52 -8.61
C VAL A 6 -1.30 15.27 -8.58
N PHE A 7 -1.80 14.57 -9.60
CA PHE A 7 -3.20 14.17 -9.68
C PHE A 7 -3.32 12.65 -9.65
N ARG A 8 -3.99 12.13 -8.62
CA ARG A 8 -4.27 10.69 -8.49
C ARG A 8 -5.55 10.33 -9.24
N MET A 9 -5.41 9.59 -10.32
CA MET A 9 -6.54 9.07 -11.08
C MET A 9 -7.20 7.93 -10.31
N HIS A 10 -8.51 7.78 -10.50
CA HIS A 10 -9.28 6.65 -10.02
C HIS A 10 -10.54 6.47 -10.89
N ALA A 11 -11.23 5.34 -10.74
CA ALA A 11 -12.40 5.00 -11.55
C ALA A 11 -13.60 5.96 -11.42
N GLY A 12 -13.59 6.84 -10.43
CA GLY A 12 -14.64 7.85 -10.19
C GLY A 12 -14.27 9.25 -10.69
N VAL A 13 -13.16 9.40 -11.42
CA VAL A 13 -12.82 10.68 -12.07
C VAL A 13 -13.63 10.81 -13.35
N GLU A 14 -14.62 11.69 -13.32
CA GLU A 14 -15.42 12.09 -14.49
C GLU A 14 -14.64 13.03 -15.42
N VAL A 15 -15.11 13.16 -16.66
CA VAL A 15 -14.45 13.97 -17.70
C VAL A 15 -14.41 15.44 -17.29
N GLU A 16 -15.53 15.95 -16.80
CA GLU A 16 -15.73 17.34 -16.38
C GLU A 16 -14.75 17.73 -15.28
N LYS A 17 -14.51 16.80 -14.33
CA LYS A 17 -13.54 16.99 -13.26
C LYS A 17 -12.12 17.05 -13.82
N LEU A 18 -11.76 16.16 -14.73
CA LEU A 18 -10.43 16.17 -15.35
C LEU A 18 -10.19 17.47 -16.14
N VAL A 19 -11.17 17.89 -16.96
CA VAL A 19 -11.11 19.15 -17.71
C VAL A 19 -10.93 20.35 -16.76
N THR A 20 -11.74 20.44 -15.70
CA THR A 20 -11.66 21.53 -14.71
C THR A 20 -10.27 21.59 -14.05
N ILE A 21 -9.69 20.43 -13.72
CA ILE A 21 -8.38 20.35 -13.08
C ILE A 21 -7.27 20.78 -14.05
N VAL A 22 -7.32 20.31 -15.30
CA VAL A 22 -6.32 20.72 -16.31
C VAL A 22 -6.44 22.22 -16.62
N GLN A 23 -7.65 22.78 -16.63
CA GLN A 23 -7.86 24.22 -16.73
C GLN A 23 -7.22 24.99 -15.57
N SER A 24 -7.31 24.48 -14.35
CA SER A 24 -6.58 25.05 -13.21
C SER A 24 -5.06 25.01 -13.43
N TYR A 25 -4.53 23.89 -13.93
CA TYR A 25 -3.10 23.76 -14.25
C TYR A 25 -2.65 24.70 -15.37
N ILE A 26 -3.49 24.99 -16.37
CA ILE A 26 -3.21 26.00 -17.40
C ILE A 26 -3.02 27.38 -16.75
N GLN A 27 -3.90 27.79 -15.83
CA GLN A 27 -3.76 29.06 -15.11
C GLN A 27 -2.48 29.10 -14.26
N GLN A 28 -2.12 27.99 -13.61
CA GLN A 28 -0.88 27.90 -12.86
C GLN A 28 0.36 27.94 -13.77
N ALA A 29 0.31 27.30 -14.93
CA ALA A 29 1.39 27.32 -15.90
C ALA A 29 1.66 28.75 -16.40
N GLN A 30 0.62 29.57 -16.57
CA GLN A 30 0.77 30.99 -16.89
C GLN A 30 1.51 31.76 -15.78
N LYS A 31 1.18 31.50 -14.50
CA LYS A 31 1.91 32.07 -13.34
C LYS A 31 3.35 31.55 -13.21
N CYS A 32 3.62 30.32 -13.65
CA CYS A 32 4.99 29.80 -13.72
C CYS A 32 5.78 30.50 -14.83
N ARG A 33 5.14 30.77 -15.96
CA ARG A 33 5.76 31.43 -17.11
C ARG A 33 6.27 32.84 -16.79
N THR A 34 5.53 33.62 -15.99
CA THR A 34 5.99 34.96 -15.55
C THR A 34 7.26 34.91 -14.70
N ARG A 35 7.55 33.76 -14.08
CA ARG A 35 8.76 33.50 -13.30
C ARG A 35 9.81 32.72 -14.09
N ASN A 36 9.63 32.55 -15.41
CA ASN A 36 10.46 31.71 -16.28
C ASN A 36 10.60 30.27 -15.79
N LYS A 37 9.50 29.68 -15.28
CA LYS A 37 9.43 28.31 -14.76
C LYS A 37 8.48 27.43 -15.57
N ARG A 38 8.71 26.12 -15.49
CA ARG A 38 7.79 25.10 -16.01
C ARG A 38 6.84 24.61 -14.91
N LEU A 39 5.69 24.10 -15.33
CA LEU A 39 4.78 23.35 -14.48
C LEU A 39 4.85 21.88 -14.87
N TRP A 40 5.28 21.03 -13.94
CA TRP A 40 5.20 19.58 -14.08
C TRP A 40 3.86 19.10 -13.56
N VAL A 41 3.18 18.26 -14.34
CA VAL A 41 1.91 17.63 -13.97
C VAL A 41 2.09 16.13 -14.02
N PHE A 42 1.91 15.46 -12.89
CA PHE A 42 2.05 14.01 -12.76
C PHE A 42 0.70 13.34 -12.53
N PHE A 43 0.27 12.54 -13.51
CA PHE A 43 -0.93 11.70 -13.42
C PHE A 43 -0.59 10.32 -12.86
N ASP A 44 -0.89 10.11 -11.59
CA ASP A 44 -0.66 8.82 -10.91
C ASP A 44 -1.81 7.85 -11.19
N GLU A 45 -1.48 6.57 -11.34
CA GLU A 45 -2.40 5.46 -11.66
C GLU A 45 -3.35 5.77 -12.85
N PHE A 46 -2.84 6.40 -13.91
CA PHE A 46 -3.68 7.05 -14.94
C PHE A 46 -4.59 6.11 -15.72
N ASN A 47 -4.24 4.82 -15.81
CA ASN A 47 -5.03 3.83 -16.51
C ASN A 47 -6.15 3.19 -15.65
N THR A 48 -6.49 3.81 -14.52
CA THR A 48 -7.62 3.39 -13.65
C THR A 48 -8.93 4.13 -13.96
N THR A 49 -8.94 5.06 -14.91
CA THR A 49 -10.15 5.75 -15.41
C THR A 49 -10.55 5.26 -16.80
N SER A 50 -11.82 5.41 -17.16
CA SER A 50 -12.30 5.26 -18.54
C SER A 50 -11.81 6.39 -19.47
N ASN A 51 -11.35 7.50 -18.91
CA ASN A 51 -11.03 8.73 -19.65
C ASN A 51 -9.61 8.73 -20.21
N ILE A 52 -9.06 7.55 -20.54
CA ILE A 52 -7.69 7.43 -21.07
C ILE A 52 -7.52 8.20 -22.38
N SER A 53 -8.55 8.26 -23.24
CA SER A 53 -8.47 9.01 -24.50
C SER A 53 -8.19 10.50 -24.28
N LEU A 54 -8.79 11.11 -23.25
CA LEU A 54 -8.54 12.51 -22.91
C LEU A 54 -7.13 12.70 -22.32
N LEU A 55 -6.66 11.74 -21.51
CA LEU A 55 -5.27 11.78 -21.04
C LEU A 55 -4.26 11.61 -22.17
N LYS A 56 -4.57 10.77 -23.18
CA LYS A 56 -3.75 10.61 -24.38
C LYS A 56 -3.65 11.92 -25.15
N GLU A 57 -4.76 12.62 -25.32
CA GLU A 57 -4.80 13.96 -25.91
C GLU A 57 -3.89 14.94 -25.12
N ILE A 58 -4.07 15.02 -23.81
CA ILE A 58 -3.31 15.95 -22.95
C ILE A 58 -1.81 15.66 -22.97
N ILE A 59 -1.42 14.39 -22.83
CA ILE A 59 -0.02 13.99 -22.64
C ILE A 59 0.73 13.95 -23.98
N CYS A 60 0.12 13.33 -25.00
CA CYS A 60 0.80 13.06 -26.27
C CYS A 60 0.56 14.17 -27.30
N GLU A 61 -0.69 14.62 -27.46
CA GLU A 61 -1.06 15.61 -28.48
C GLU A 61 -0.93 17.04 -27.97
N ARG A 62 -0.81 17.22 -26.65
CA ARG A 62 -0.69 18.50 -25.96
C ARG A 62 -1.88 19.43 -26.23
N THR A 63 -3.08 18.87 -26.30
CA THR A 63 -4.33 19.61 -26.40
C THR A 63 -5.30 19.24 -25.28
N LEU A 64 -6.28 20.10 -25.03
CA LEU A 64 -7.43 19.82 -24.17
C LEU A 64 -8.69 20.20 -24.94
N LEU A 65 -9.47 19.19 -25.34
CA LEU A 65 -10.68 19.37 -26.16
C LEU A 65 -10.37 20.10 -27.48
N GLY A 66 -9.20 19.80 -28.09
CA GLY A 66 -8.70 20.40 -29.32
C GLY A 66 -7.89 21.68 -29.14
N GLU A 67 -7.94 22.33 -27.97
CA GLU A 67 -7.21 23.58 -27.72
C GLU A 67 -5.77 23.32 -27.23
N PRO A 68 -4.76 24.01 -27.78
CA PRO A 68 -3.36 23.76 -27.45
C PRO A 68 -3.01 24.14 -26.01
N LEU A 69 -2.27 23.26 -25.34
CA LEU A 69 -1.78 23.48 -23.98
C LEU A 69 -0.53 24.37 -23.95
N PRO A 70 -0.31 25.18 -22.89
CA PRO A 70 0.89 25.98 -22.72
C PRO A 70 2.19 25.17 -22.90
N SER A 71 3.16 25.75 -23.61
CA SER A 71 4.42 25.07 -23.93
C SER A 71 5.32 24.81 -22.70
N ASN A 72 5.11 25.54 -21.61
CA ASN A 72 5.86 25.36 -20.36
C ASN A 72 5.27 24.30 -19.41
N MET A 73 4.24 23.57 -19.84
CA MET A 73 3.74 22.40 -19.11
C MET A 73 4.50 21.14 -19.51
N VAL A 74 4.85 20.31 -18.53
CA VAL A 74 5.48 19.00 -18.74
C VAL A 74 4.61 17.95 -18.09
N PHE A 75 4.20 16.94 -18.85
CA PHE A 75 3.32 15.89 -18.35
C PHE A 75 4.10 14.60 -18.11
N LEU A 76 3.83 13.98 -16.97
CA LEU A 76 4.31 12.65 -16.61
C LEU A 76 3.11 11.80 -16.20
N GLY A 77 3.18 10.50 -16.42
CA GLY A 77 2.14 9.57 -16.02
C GLY A 77 2.72 8.28 -15.46
N ALA A 78 2.09 7.73 -14.42
CA ALA A 78 2.31 6.37 -13.97
C ALA A 78 1.07 5.53 -14.26
N CYS A 79 1.26 4.35 -14.84
CA CYS A 79 0.20 3.39 -15.07
C CYS A 79 0.52 2.06 -14.40
N ASN A 80 -0.53 1.32 -14.06
CA ASN A 80 -0.40 -0.02 -13.50
C ASN A 80 -0.39 -1.05 -14.64
N PRO A 81 0.49 -2.06 -14.63
CA PRO A 81 0.52 -3.09 -15.68
C PRO A 81 -0.81 -3.85 -15.75
N ARG A 82 -1.13 -4.49 -16.86
CA ARG A 82 -2.29 -5.39 -16.93
C ARG A 82 -1.90 -6.76 -16.38
N ARG A 83 -2.63 -7.24 -15.36
CA ARG A 83 -2.37 -8.55 -14.77
C ARG A 83 -3.64 -9.35 -14.61
N ASN A 84 -3.60 -10.58 -15.13
CA ASN A 84 -4.63 -11.57 -14.94
C ASN A 84 -4.46 -12.25 -13.56
N LYS A 85 -5.58 -12.56 -12.92
CA LYS A 85 -5.70 -13.38 -11.73
C LYS A 85 -5.10 -14.73 -12.05
N THR A 86 -4.05 -15.07 -11.31
CA THR A 86 -3.48 -16.41 -11.37
C THR A 86 -4.46 -17.41 -10.76
N ASN A 87 -4.41 -18.67 -11.21
CA ASN A 87 -5.24 -19.74 -10.66
C ASN A 87 -5.09 -19.86 -9.12
N LYS A 88 -3.92 -19.51 -8.57
CA LYS A 88 -3.69 -19.45 -7.11
C LYS A 88 -4.67 -18.53 -6.38
N ILE A 89 -4.96 -17.36 -6.95
CA ILE A 89 -5.86 -16.37 -6.35
C ILE A 89 -7.32 -16.79 -6.53
N LEU A 90 -7.67 -17.36 -7.68
CA LEU A 90 -9.02 -17.88 -7.95
C LEU A 90 -9.40 -19.02 -7.00
N ILE A 91 -8.49 -19.98 -6.79
CA ILE A 91 -8.69 -21.09 -5.85
C ILE A 91 -8.84 -20.59 -4.40
N ASN A 92 -8.18 -19.47 -4.04
CA ASN A 92 -8.30 -18.82 -2.73
C ASN A 92 -9.53 -17.90 -2.61
N GLU A 93 -10.29 -17.65 -3.68
CA GLU A 93 -11.52 -16.85 -3.69
C GLU A 93 -12.79 -17.68 -3.42
N ASP A 94 -12.77 -18.98 -3.70
CA ASP A 94 -13.92 -19.89 -3.51
C ASP A 94 -14.21 -20.24 -2.03
N ALA A 95 -13.42 -19.72 -1.09
CA ALA A 95 -13.70 -19.80 0.35
C ALA A 95 -14.69 -18.70 0.78
N GLN A 96 -15.99 -19.03 0.68
CA GLN A 96 -17.19 -18.35 1.19
C GLN A 96 -17.01 -17.16 2.16
N ILE A 97 -17.31 -15.91 1.74
CA ILE A 97 -17.88 -14.86 2.62
C ILE A 97 -18.80 -13.92 1.80
N GLY A 98 -20.11 -13.93 2.09
CA GLY A 98 -21.17 -13.24 1.33
C GLY A 98 -21.19 -11.69 1.36
N LEU A 99 -20.42 -11.04 2.24
CA LEU A 99 -20.39 -9.57 2.38
C LEU A 99 -19.61 -8.83 1.26
N ARG A 100 -18.94 -9.57 0.36
CA ARG A 100 -18.20 -8.99 -0.79
C ARG A 100 -18.90 -9.12 -2.15
N GLN A 101 -20.12 -9.66 -2.19
CA GLN A 101 -20.93 -9.66 -3.42
C GLN A 101 -21.14 -8.24 -3.95
N THR A 102 -21.25 -7.21 -3.09
CA THR A 102 -21.49 -5.83 -3.53
C THR A 102 -20.30 -5.21 -4.27
N ARG A 103 -19.06 -5.51 -3.86
CA ARG A 103 -17.85 -5.03 -4.56
C ARG A 103 -17.69 -5.75 -5.91
N TYR A 104 -18.03 -7.03 -5.93
CA TYR A 104 -18.08 -7.88 -7.12
C TYR A 104 -19.18 -7.45 -8.11
N GLU A 105 -20.35 -7.05 -7.63
CA GLU A 105 -21.46 -6.52 -8.43
C GLU A 105 -21.17 -5.10 -8.94
N MET A 106 -20.50 -4.26 -8.16
CA MET A 106 -20.05 -2.95 -8.62
C MET A 106 -18.99 -3.08 -9.73
N GLN A 107 -18.09 -4.06 -9.61
CA GLN A 107 -17.12 -4.43 -10.66
C GLN A 107 -17.81 -5.01 -11.91
N LYS A 108 -18.93 -5.72 -11.73
CA LYS A 108 -19.82 -6.23 -12.79
C LYS A 108 -20.49 -5.12 -13.60
N ARG A 109 -20.81 -3.97 -12.98
CA ARG A 109 -21.43 -2.81 -13.65
C ARG A 109 -20.45 -1.98 -14.47
N ILE A 110 -19.20 -1.86 -14.02
CA ILE A 110 -18.14 -1.15 -14.75
C ILE A 110 -17.67 -1.95 -15.98
N CYS A 111 -17.74 -3.29 -15.92
CA CYS A 111 -17.18 -4.19 -16.92
C CYS A 111 -18.25 -4.83 -17.81
N ALA A 112 -19.18 -4.05 -18.38
CA ALA A 112 -20.10 -4.57 -19.40
C ALA A 112 -19.38 -5.08 -20.68
N GLY A 113 -18.03 -5.00 -20.75
CA GLY A 113 -17.25 -5.51 -21.88
C GLY A 113 -15.77 -5.87 -21.63
N THR A 114 -15.29 -6.04 -20.39
CA THR A 114 -13.88 -6.44 -20.15
C THR A 114 -13.70 -7.60 -19.17
N ASP A 115 -12.64 -8.39 -19.44
CA ASP A 115 -12.36 -9.74 -18.94
C ASP A 115 -12.39 -9.85 -17.40
N ARG A 116 -13.18 -10.81 -16.90
CA ARG A 116 -13.46 -11.11 -15.49
C ARG A 116 -12.23 -11.51 -14.66
N ARG A 117 -11.06 -11.57 -15.30
CA ARG A 117 -9.82 -12.13 -14.76
C ARG A 117 -8.84 -11.09 -14.26
N LEU A 118 -9.06 -9.77 -14.35
CA LEU A 118 -8.01 -8.83 -13.92
C LEU A 118 -7.88 -8.75 -12.38
N LEU A 119 -6.65 -8.63 -11.88
CA LEU A 119 -6.33 -8.49 -10.44
C LEU A 119 -6.79 -7.15 -9.86
N TYR A 120 -6.78 -6.11 -10.68
CA TYR A 120 -7.29 -4.78 -10.40
C TYR A 120 -7.82 -4.16 -11.70
N THR A 121 -8.73 -3.19 -11.58
CA THR A 121 -9.38 -2.58 -12.75
C THR A 121 -8.43 -1.59 -13.42
N VAL A 122 -7.89 -1.96 -14.58
CA VAL A 122 -7.15 -1.06 -15.48
C VAL A 122 -7.72 -1.12 -16.89
N VAL A 123 -7.88 0.06 -17.48
CA VAL A 123 -8.33 0.27 -18.85
C VAL A 123 -7.13 0.08 -19.80
N PRO A 124 -7.33 -0.47 -21.02
CA PRO A 124 -6.26 -0.59 -22.01
C PRO A 124 -5.61 0.75 -22.31
N ILE A 125 -4.28 0.76 -22.37
CA ILE A 125 -3.54 1.91 -22.84
C ILE A 125 -3.56 1.88 -24.38
N PRO A 126 -3.88 3.00 -25.06
CA PRO A 126 -3.83 3.10 -26.52
C PRO A 126 -2.46 2.73 -27.07
N GLU A 127 -2.41 2.05 -28.21
CA GLU A 127 -1.16 1.58 -28.83
C GLU A 127 -0.16 2.72 -29.07
N THR A 128 -0.65 3.88 -29.51
CA THR A 128 0.18 5.09 -29.71
C THR A 128 0.82 5.63 -28.44
N MET A 129 0.29 5.33 -27.25
CA MET A 129 0.93 5.70 -25.98
C MET A 129 1.98 4.69 -25.53
N LEU A 130 1.97 3.46 -26.06
CA LEU A 130 2.90 2.40 -25.64
C LEU A 130 4.36 2.75 -25.97
N GLU A 131 4.59 3.54 -27.03
CA GLU A 131 5.91 4.04 -27.40
C GLU A 131 6.56 4.93 -26.33
N TYR A 132 5.73 5.53 -25.45
CA TYR A 132 6.16 6.43 -24.37
C TYR A 132 6.19 5.75 -23.00
N ILE A 133 6.02 4.42 -22.94
CA ILE A 133 5.96 3.67 -21.69
C ILE A 133 7.28 2.95 -21.43
N TRP A 134 7.79 3.13 -20.22
CA TRP A 134 8.94 2.40 -19.69
C TRP A 134 8.50 1.55 -18.50
N ASP A 135 9.02 0.33 -18.44
CA ASP A 135 8.84 -0.56 -17.29
C ASP A 135 9.92 -0.27 -16.23
N TYR A 136 9.49 0.29 -15.09
CA TYR A 136 10.37 0.55 -13.94
C TYR A 136 10.67 -0.71 -13.11
N GLY A 137 10.05 -1.85 -13.44
CA GLY A 137 10.26 -3.13 -12.78
C GLY A 137 9.78 -3.16 -11.33
N TYR A 138 10.47 -3.94 -10.51
CA TYR A 138 10.15 -4.15 -9.10
C TYR A 138 11.33 -3.71 -8.22
N LEU A 139 11.03 -3.31 -6.99
CA LEU A 139 12.05 -3.13 -5.96
C LEU A 139 12.77 -4.46 -5.74
N ASN A 140 14.10 -4.44 -5.89
CA ASN A 140 14.93 -5.58 -5.50
C ASN A 140 14.96 -5.72 -3.96
N GLU A 141 15.28 -6.92 -3.47
CA GLU A 141 15.24 -7.24 -2.04
C GLU A 141 16.16 -6.33 -1.19
N PRO A 142 17.41 -6.02 -1.60
CA PRO A 142 18.26 -5.08 -0.85
C PRO A 142 17.68 -3.65 -0.74
N THR A 143 17.16 -3.11 -1.83
CA THR A 143 16.57 -1.77 -1.86
C THR A 143 15.28 -1.72 -1.04
N GLU A 144 14.45 -2.77 -1.11
CA GLU A 144 13.25 -2.88 -0.28
C GLU A 144 13.60 -2.90 1.22
N ILE A 145 14.59 -3.70 1.63
CA ILE A 145 15.08 -3.73 3.00
C ILE A 145 15.50 -2.32 3.44
N ALA A 146 16.30 -1.62 2.62
CA ALA A 146 16.74 -0.26 2.91
C ALA A 146 15.55 0.70 3.11
N TYR A 147 14.55 0.68 2.24
CA TYR A 147 13.35 1.50 2.39
C TYR A 147 12.57 1.16 3.67
N ILE A 148 12.37 -0.12 3.96
CA ILE A 148 11.67 -0.55 5.18
C ILE A 148 12.43 -0.05 6.41
N THR A 149 13.74 -0.25 6.48
CA THR A 149 14.58 0.25 7.58
C THR A 149 14.48 1.76 7.73
N THR A 150 14.57 2.53 6.64
CA THR A 150 14.41 4.00 6.68
C THR A 150 13.04 4.41 7.22
N MET A 151 11.96 3.74 6.81
CA MET A 151 10.62 4.02 7.31
C MET A 151 10.49 3.70 8.80
N LEU A 152 11.02 2.56 9.25
CA LEU A 152 10.99 2.18 10.67
C LEU A 152 11.85 3.11 11.55
N ASN A 153 12.90 3.71 11.00
CA ASN A 153 13.69 4.71 11.74
C ASN A 153 12.89 5.96 12.14
N THR A 154 11.73 6.20 11.51
CA THR A 154 10.80 7.27 11.93
C THR A 154 10.02 6.93 13.21
N CYS A 155 10.04 5.67 13.65
CA CYS A 155 9.40 5.21 14.88
C CYS A 155 10.41 5.26 16.05
N GLY A 156 10.45 6.37 16.81
CA GLY A 156 11.51 6.66 17.79
C GLY A 156 11.87 5.56 18.80
N GLU A 157 10.88 4.99 19.50
CA GLU A 157 11.15 3.90 20.46
C GLU A 157 11.57 2.58 19.78
N LEU A 158 11.16 2.38 18.52
CA LEU A 158 11.57 1.20 17.75
C LEU A 158 13.02 1.35 17.28
N SER A 159 13.37 2.53 16.78
CA SER A 159 14.71 2.83 16.27
C SER A 159 15.76 2.92 17.37
N SER A 160 15.35 3.16 18.62
CA SER A 160 16.22 3.18 19.80
C SER A 160 16.66 1.79 20.27
N ASP A 161 15.98 0.71 19.84
CA ASP A 161 16.35 -0.68 20.11
C ASP A 161 16.78 -1.38 18.82
N PRO A 162 18.11 -1.45 18.52
CA PRO A 162 18.60 -2.06 17.28
C PRO A 162 18.19 -3.53 17.10
N LYS A 163 18.04 -4.27 18.20
CA LYS A 163 17.63 -5.69 18.13
C LYS A 163 16.18 -5.80 17.70
N LEU A 164 15.30 -5.02 18.33
CA LEU A 164 13.89 -5.00 17.95
C LEU A 164 13.67 -4.41 16.56
N LEU A 165 14.44 -3.38 16.18
CA LEU A 165 14.41 -2.79 14.84
C LEU A 165 14.74 -3.85 13.78
N ASN A 166 15.89 -4.52 13.90
CA ASN A 166 16.31 -5.54 12.94
C ASN A 166 15.31 -6.69 12.85
N LEU A 167 14.82 -7.20 13.99
CA LEU A 167 13.76 -8.19 14.00
C LEU A 167 12.50 -7.71 13.27
N THR A 168 12.10 -6.46 13.49
CA THR A 168 10.89 -5.91 12.86
C THR A 168 11.07 -5.74 11.36
N VAL A 169 12.26 -5.34 10.90
CA VAL A 169 12.61 -5.34 9.46
C VAL A 169 12.46 -6.74 8.89
N ASP A 170 13.07 -7.76 9.51
CA ASP A 170 13.02 -9.14 9.04
C ASP A 170 11.60 -9.69 8.98
N LEU A 171 10.78 -9.38 10.00
CA LEU A 171 9.37 -9.75 10.01
C LEU A 171 8.63 -9.12 8.84
N LEU A 172 8.74 -7.81 8.64
CA LEU A 172 8.03 -7.10 7.58
C LEU A 172 8.46 -7.55 6.18
N VAL A 173 9.76 -7.76 5.95
CA VAL A 173 10.30 -8.28 4.69
C VAL A 173 9.76 -9.69 4.43
N ASN A 174 9.77 -10.56 5.43
CA ASN A 174 9.25 -11.92 5.30
C ASN A 174 7.72 -11.97 5.13
N SER A 175 6.99 -11.02 5.70
CA SER A 175 5.56 -10.83 5.48
C SER A 175 5.27 -10.40 4.04
N GLN A 176 5.99 -9.40 3.53
CA GLN A 176 5.88 -8.97 2.13
C GLN A 176 6.15 -10.17 1.19
N LYS A 177 7.26 -10.88 1.41
CA LYS A 177 7.63 -12.08 0.63
C LYS A 177 6.57 -13.18 0.70
N HIS A 178 5.99 -13.43 1.86
CA HIS A 178 4.93 -14.42 2.04
C HIS A 178 3.69 -14.09 1.20
N PHE A 179 3.22 -12.83 1.24
CA PHE A 179 2.07 -12.41 0.44
C PHE A 179 2.34 -12.42 -1.06
N ARG A 180 3.55 -12.06 -1.50
CA ARG A 180 3.95 -12.18 -2.92
C ARG A 180 3.92 -13.62 -3.42
N GLN A 181 4.31 -14.58 -2.58
CA GLN A 181 4.30 -16.01 -2.92
C GLN A 181 2.88 -16.59 -2.94
N LEU A 182 2.03 -16.14 -2.02
CA LEU A 182 0.65 -16.60 -1.86
C LEU A 182 -0.30 -16.01 -2.93
N GLU A 183 -0.15 -14.72 -3.21
CA GLU A 183 -1.01 -13.95 -4.11
C GLU A 183 -0.21 -13.54 -5.36
N ASP A 184 0.21 -12.27 -5.44
CA ASP A 184 1.00 -11.69 -6.54
C ASP A 184 1.99 -10.63 -6.01
N ALA A 185 2.97 -10.26 -6.82
CA ALA A 185 3.92 -9.18 -6.52
C ALA A 185 3.26 -7.86 -6.11
N SER A 186 2.08 -7.51 -6.64
CA SER A 186 1.34 -6.28 -6.27
C SER A 186 0.47 -6.40 -5.02
N SER A 187 0.44 -7.57 -4.36
CA SER A 187 -0.40 -7.79 -3.17
C SER A 187 0.04 -6.93 -1.98
N VAL A 188 1.28 -6.47 -1.97
CA VAL A 188 1.90 -5.78 -0.86
C VAL A 188 2.84 -4.68 -1.35
N SER A 189 3.00 -3.63 -0.56
CA SER A 189 3.86 -2.49 -0.91
C SER A 189 4.37 -1.77 0.34
N LEU A 190 5.21 -0.75 0.14
CA LEU A 190 5.62 0.19 1.20
C LEU A 190 4.42 0.92 1.85
N ARG A 191 3.22 0.92 1.23
CA ARG A 191 1.99 1.42 1.87
C ARG A 191 1.61 0.57 3.09
N ASP A 192 1.87 -0.73 3.08
CA ASP A 192 1.66 -1.62 4.23
C ASP A 192 2.66 -1.32 5.36
N ILE A 193 3.89 -0.95 5.00
CA ILE A 193 4.93 -0.51 5.95
C ILE A 193 4.54 0.84 6.57
N ALA A 194 4.02 1.78 5.78
CA ALA A 194 3.50 3.04 6.31
C ALA A 194 2.32 2.81 7.27
N ARG A 195 1.44 1.85 6.96
CA ARG A 195 0.35 1.43 7.87
C ARG A 195 0.92 0.84 9.16
N PHE A 196 1.93 0.00 9.07
CA PHE A 196 2.62 -0.56 10.22
C PHE A 196 3.16 0.55 11.13
N CYS A 197 3.90 1.52 10.60
CA CYS A 197 4.46 2.63 11.39
C CYS A 197 3.37 3.40 12.15
N ARG A 198 2.24 3.70 11.49
CA ARG A 198 1.10 4.39 12.11
C ARG A 198 0.50 3.56 13.25
N LEU A 199 0.23 2.28 13.01
CA LEU A 199 -0.32 1.38 14.02
C LEU A 199 0.65 1.19 15.17
N TYR A 200 1.94 0.99 14.90
CA TYR A 200 2.98 0.87 15.91
C TYR A 200 2.97 2.07 16.86
N ASN A 201 3.05 3.29 16.32
CA ASN A 201 3.06 4.51 17.15
C ASN A 201 1.77 4.64 17.97
N TRP A 202 0.62 4.33 17.36
CA TRP A 202 -0.66 4.35 18.05
C TRP A 202 -0.71 3.32 19.20
N PHE A 203 -0.28 2.08 18.97
CA PHE A 203 -0.28 1.04 20.01
C PHE A 203 0.72 1.36 21.12
N LEU A 204 1.88 1.90 20.79
CA LEU A 204 2.88 2.31 21.77
C LEU A 204 2.34 3.40 22.70
N GLU A 205 1.72 4.43 22.14
CA GLU A 205 1.07 5.50 22.90
C GLU A 205 -0.06 4.93 23.78
N SER A 206 -0.94 4.13 23.16
CA SER A 206 -2.09 3.52 23.81
C SER A 206 -1.68 2.59 24.97
N LEU A 207 -0.64 1.77 24.80
CA LEU A 207 -0.09 0.91 25.86
C LEU A 207 0.51 1.73 27.00
N SER A 208 1.22 2.81 26.67
CA SER A 208 1.83 3.70 27.65
C SER A 208 0.77 4.38 28.52
N GLN A 209 -0.27 4.94 27.91
CA GLN A 209 -1.38 5.59 28.61
C GLN A 209 -2.14 4.61 29.54
N ARG A 210 -2.49 3.41 29.03
CA ARG A 210 -3.17 2.39 29.85
C ARG A 210 -2.35 1.94 31.05
N SER A 211 -1.02 1.91 30.91
CA SER A 211 -0.13 1.48 32.01
C SER A 211 -0.03 2.51 33.14
N GLN A 212 -0.07 3.81 32.81
CA GLN A 212 -0.05 4.90 33.80
C GLN A 212 -1.31 4.87 34.67
N ALA A 213 -2.47 4.60 34.06
CA ALA A 213 -3.73 4.44 34.78
C ALA A 213 -3.75 3.23 35.71
N ALA A 214 -3.02 2.15 35.37
CA ALA A 214 -3.03 0.89 36.11
C ALA A 214 -1.90 0.75 37.18
N ALA A 215 -1.07 1.78 37.41
CA ALA A 215 0.06 1.78 38.35
C ALA A 215 1.11 0.63 38.17
N LEU A 216 1.12 -0.04 37.00
CA LEU A 216 2.00 -1.18 36.71
C LEU A 216 3.26 -0.75 35.94
N LYS A 217 4.29 -0.29 36.66
CA LYS A 217 5.56 0.20 36.07
C LYS A 217 6.48 -0.90 35.49
N SER A 218 6.30 -2.17 35.86
CA SER A 218 7.24 -3.26 35.50
C SER A 218 7.17 -3.72 34.04
N SER A 219 6.14 -3.33 33.28
CA SER A 219 5.91 -3.83 31.90
C SER A 219 6.33 -2.87 30.77
N ALA A 220 6.78 -1.65 31.10
CA ALA A 220 7.06 -0.59 30.13
C ALA A 220 8.12 -0.96 29.08
N GLN A 221 9.16 -1.70 29.50
CA GLN A 221 10.22 -2.18 28.60
C GLN A 221 9.70 -3.13 27.50
N THR A 222 8.50 -3.70 27.66
CA THR A 222 7.91 -4.62 26.67
C THR A 222 6.96 -3.94 25.69
N PHE A 223 6.63 -2.65 25.88
CA PHE A 223 5.64 -1.96 25.05
C PHE A 223 6.06 -1.79 23.61
N PRO A 224 7.31 -1.39 23.28
CA PRO A 224 7.75 -1.32 21.88
C PRO A 224 7.57 -2.66 21.16
N ARG A 225 8.03 -3.75 21.78
CA ARG A 225 7.89 -5.10 21.22
C ARG A 225 6.42 -5.52 21.04
N ARG A 226 5.57 -5.27 22.04
CA ARG A 226 4.14 -5.60 21.96
C ARG A 226 3.46 -4.79 20.85
N ALA A 227 3.70 -3.48 20.79
CA ALA A 227 3.16 -2.61 19.76
C ALA A 227 3.57 -3.08 18.36
N ALA A 228 4.84 -3.45 18.16
CA ALA A 228 5.33 -3.98 16.90
C ALA A 228 4.61 -5.27 16.49
N PHE A 229 4.47 -6.24 17.40
CA PHE A 229 3.81 -7.51 17.09
C PHE A 229 2.32 -7.34 16.80
N ILE A 230 1.61 -6.49 17.54
CA ILE A 230 0.18 -6.21 17.28
C ILE A 230 0.01 -5.51 15.92
N ALA A 231 0.85 -4.50 15.62
CA ALA A 231 0.83 -3.80 14.34
C ALA A 231 1.12 -4.75 13.16
N LEU A 232 2.05 -5.70 13.33
CA LEU A 232 2.34 -6.73 12.34
C LEU A 232 1.11 -7.61 12.06
N LEU A 233 0.43 -8.08 13.11
CA LEU A 233 -0.77 -8.92 12.97
C LEU A 233 -1.89 -8.16 12.24
N LEU A 234 -2.14 -6.90 12.60
CA LEU A 234 -3.15 -6.07 11.94
C LEU A 234 -2.80 -5.74 10.48
N CYS A 235 -1.51 -5.61 10.15
CA CYS A 235 -1.10 -5.34 8.78
C CYS A 235 -1.16 -6.58 7.89
N TYR A 236 -0.96 -7.80 8.42
CA TYR A 236 -0.76 -9.00 7.62
C TYR A 236 -1.62 -10.19 8.04
N TYR A 237 -1.59 -10.60 9.30
CA TYR A 237 -2.29 -11.81 9.77
C TYR A 237 -3.80 -11.77 9.46
N PHE A 238 -4.47 -10.67 9.80
CA PHE A 238 -5.92 -10.53 9.58
C PHE A 238 -6.32 -10.36 8.10
N ARG A 239 -5.36 -10.17 7.19
CA ARG A 239 -5.63 -10.17 5.75
C ARG A 239 -5.82 -11.59 5.20
N LEU A 240 -5.29 -12.60 5.88
CA LEU A 240 -5.35 -14.00 5.46
C LEU A 240 -6.74 -14.57 5.68
N ARG A 241 -7.27 -15.26 4.66
CA ARG A 241 -8.68 -15.64 4.56
C ARG A 241 -9.03 -16.97 5.23
N SER A 242 -8.04 -17.81 5.51
CA SER A 242 -8.26 -19.13 6.10
C SER A 242 -7.40 -19.33 7.32
N VAL A 243 -7.93 -20.08 8.29
CA VAL A 243 -7.23 -20.47 9.51
C VAL A 243 -5.94 -21.22 9.17
N LYS A 244 -5.94 -22.03 8.11
CA LYS A 244 -4.74 -22.72 7.62
C LYS A 244 -3.65 -21.75 7.16
N LEU A 245 -3.99 -20.73 6.38
CA LEU A 245 -3.03 -19.72 5.92
C LEU A 245 -2.53 -18.87 7.08
N GLN A 246 -3.43 -18.51 7.99
CA GLN A 246 -3.11 -17.82 9.24
C GLN A 246 -2.09 -18.62 10.06
N GLN A 247 -2.30 -19.92 10.24
CA GLN A 247 -1.38 -20.80 10.97
C GLN A 247 -0.01 -20.85 10.31
N GLN A 248 0.05 -21.08 8.98
CA GLN A 248 1.31 -21.10 8.24
C GLN A 248 2.09 -19.78 8.36
N TYR A 249 1.38 -18.65 8.33
CA TYR A 249 1.98 -17.34 8.52
C TYR A 249 2.53 -17.17 9.94
N ILE A 250 1.76 -17.54 10.97
CA ILE A 250 2.18 -17.46 12.37
C ILE A 250 3.41 -18.33 12.62
N GLU A 251 3.41 -19.58 12.15
CA GLU A 251 4.57 -20.48 12.26
C GLU A 251 5.82 -19.84 11.65
N LYS A 252 5.71 -19.28 10.45
CA LYS A 252 6.83 -18.59 9.78
C LYS A 252 7.32 -17.39 10.59
N MET A 253 6.42 -16.53 11.08
CA MET A 253 6.81 -15.35 11.85
C MET A 253 7.41 -15.71 13.22
N GLN A 254 6.88 -16.74 13.89
CA GLN A 254 7.42 -17.21 15.17
C GLN A 254 8.82 -17.78 15.02
N LEU A 255 9.13 -18.48 13.92
CA LEU A 255 10.49 -18.96 13.65
C LEU A 255 11.50 -17.81 13.58
N ILE A 256 11.12 -16.68 13.01
CA ILE A 256 11.96 -15.47 12.93
C ILE A 256 12.09 -14.83 14.32
N ILE A 257 10.97 -14.64 15.04
CA ILE A 257 10.98 -14.09 16.41
C ILE A 257 11.85 -14.92 17.35
N ALA A 258 11.84 -16.24 17.19
CA ALA A 258 12.61 -17.16 18.02
C ALA A 258 14.12 -17.05 17.86
N GLN A 259 14.62 -16.40 16.80
CA GLN A 259 16.06 -16.15 16.62
C GLN A 259 16.56 -15.14 17.66
N GLU A 260 15.79 -14.07 17.89
CA GLU A 260 16.11 -13.01 18.85
C GLU A 260 15.50 -13.26 20.25
N TYR A 261 14.36 -13.96 20.31
CA TYR A 261 13.64 -14.24 21.55
C TYR A 261 13.34 -15.75 21.68
N PRO A 262 14.33 -16.60 22.03
CA PRO A 262 14.20 -18.06 22.03
C PRO A 262 13.10 -18.63 22.93
N LEU A 263 12.75 -17.90 24.00
CA LEU A 263 11.66 -18.28 24.92
C LEU A 263 10.32 -18.42 24.20
N THR A 264 10.12 -17.72 23.08
CA THR A 264 8.89 -17.81 22.27
C THR A 264 8.70 -19.17 21.59
N LYS A 265 9.75 -20.01 21.45
CA LYS A 265 9.61 -21.39 20.95
C LYS A 265 8.80 -22.29 21.87
N ARG A 266 8.73 -21.95 23.16
CA ARG A 266 8.02 -22.77 24.17
C ARG A 266 6.51 -22.59 24.10
N ASP A 267 6.04 -21.50 23.49
CA ASP A 267 4.63 -21.15 23.36
C ASP A 267 4.20 -21.24 21.89
N PRO A 268 3.65 -22.39 21.44
CA PRO A 268 3.00 -22.45 20.13
C PRO A 268 1.90 -21.38 20.08
N ASP A 269 1.87 -20.62 18.98
CA ASP A 269 0.94 -19.50 18.78
C ASP A 269 1.15 -18.29 19.72
N TYR A 270 2.38 -18.05 20.21
CA TYR A 270 2.77 -16.88 21.02
C TYR A 270 2.15 -15.56 20.52
N LEU A 271 2.20 -15.32 19.20
CA LEU A 271 1.66 -14.10 18.61
C LEU A 271 0.14 -13.96 18.78
N THR A 272 -0.62 -15.04 18.69
CA THR A 272 -2.08 -14.97 18.82
C THR A 272 -2.52 -15.13 20.28
N LYS A 273 -2.09 -16.18 20.98
CA LYS A 273 -2.52 -16.47 22.35
C LYS A 273 -1.92 -15.53 23.40
N VAL A 274 -0.63 -15.18 23.26
CA VAL A 274 0.07 -14.39 24.30
C VAL A 274 0.02 -12.90 24.00
N ILE A 275 0.13 -12.50 22.74
CA ILE A 275 0.07 -11.08 22.36
C ILE A 275 -1.37 -10.68 22.07
N LEU A 276 -2.00 -11.22 21.03
CA LEU A 276 -3.30 -10.73 20.56
C LEU A 276 -4.44 -10.92 21.56
N GLU A 277 -4.65 -12.13 22.09
CA GLU A 277 -5.76 -12.41 23.02
C GLU A 277 -5.62 -11.62 24.33
N ARG A 278 -4.40 -11.43 24.84
CA ARG A 278 -4.16 -10.61 26.04
C ARG A 278 -4.51 -9.14 25.81
N GLU A 279 -4.25 -8.60 24.63
CA GLU A 279 -4.66 -7.24 24.30
C GLU A 279 -6.16 -7.13 24.08
N GLN A 280 -6.77 -8.11 23.41
CA GLN A 280 -8.22 -8.11 23.19
C GLN A 280 -9.01 -8.10 24.50
N LYS A 281 -8.63 -8.95 25.47
CA LYS A 281 -9.27 -8.97 26.79
C LYS A 281 -9.23 -7.60 27.45
N LYS A 282 -8.07 -6.93 27.43
CA LYS A 282 -7.87 -5.60 28.02
C LYS A 282 -8.59 -4.45 27.31
N LEU A 283 -9.14 -4.66 26.11
CA LEU A 283 -9.86 -3.64 25.36
C LEU A 283 -11.38 -3.85 25.41
N ILE A 284 -11.82 -5.05 25.74
CA ILE A 284 -13.25 -5.43 25.84
C ILE A 284 -13.74 -5.22 27.28
N ASP A 285 -12.87 -5.39 28.27
CA ASP A 285 -13.10 -5.08 29.69
C ASP A 285 -12.82 -3.60 30.00
#